data_AF-A0A925FC56-F1
#
_entry.id   AF-A0A925FC56-F1
#
_cell.length_a   1.000
_cell.length_b   1.000
_cell.length_c   1.000
_cell.angle_alpha   90.00
_cell.angle_beta   90.00
_cell.angle_gamma   90.00
#
_symmetry.space_group_name_H-M   'P 1'
#
loop_
_entity.id
_entity.type
_entity.pdbx_description
1 polymer ?
#
loop_
_entity_poly.entity_id
_entity_poly.type
_entity_poly.pdbx_seq_one_letter_code
_entity_poly.pdbx_strand_id
1 'polypeptide(L)'
;MRVALAVSLLVVVPVAAIAPQGAPYTLEGRATMLPADSGVRIASGRARLSGPAFRDGTIEFDMTLAEGRAFSYVEFRTGADGEGEEVYFRNHKSGLPDAIQYAPVNQRQSAWQLFHGAGGTASVPLSIGRPMHVRLEVRGSQAVLFLDRQANPVLVMRRLGRSPRSGGISLRGFVPQGSPATHAATFSNVVVTPEQTSFRFDTLAPPADSVGNAVRDWELSAPFLAPAAHVTSLPTPAGTTTRVRARASGLLMLDEHVARPQGTTRPTVVASFQLNATRPTRQRIDFGFSDAATIFVNGEPIASVDASYSYDLPRQEGLIGPDQLVSYVPLRAGTNVVSVVVGDVFGGWGVQARLDLRPGVLLAR
;
A
#
# COMPACT_ATOMS: atom_id res chain seq x y z
N MET A 1 -46.44 33.07 -22.05
CA MET A 1 -45.41 32.08 -22.45
C MET A 1 -45.30 31.03 -21.36
N ARG A 2 -45.80 29.81 -21.59
CA ARG A 2 -45.63 28.67 -20.67
C ARG A 2 -44.37 27.91 -21.09
N VAL A 3 -43.35 27.88 -20.24
CA VAL A 3 -42.13 27.08 -20.47
C VAL A 3 -42.46 25.66 -20.00
N ALA A 4 -42.50 24.71 -20.95
CA ALA A 4 -42.62 23.30 -20.66
C ALA A 4 -41.24 22.78 -20.21
N LEU A 5 -41.15 22.33 -18.96
CA LEU A 5 -39.97 21.63 -18.45
C LEU A 5 -39.99 20.20 -19.03
N ALA A 6 -39.10 19.92 -19.98
CA ALA A 6 -38.86 18.57 -20.45
C ALA A 6 -38.07 17.82 -19.37
N VAL A 7 -38.75 16.93 -18.64
CA VAL A 7 -38.09 15.97 -17.75
C VAL A 7 -37.54 14.85 -18.63
N SER A 8 -36.23 14.89 -18.90
CA SER A 8 -35.52 13.77 -19.51
C SER A 8 -35.45 12.62 -18.49
N LEU A 9 -36.30 11.61 -18.66
CA LEU A 9 -36.18 10.34 -17.97
C LEU A 9 -34.87 9.67 -18.42
N LEU A 10 -33.85 9.68 -17.56
CA LEU A 10 -32.66 8.87 -17.76
C LEU A 10 -33.07 7.40 -17.55
N VAL A 11 -33.22 6.65 -18.64
CA VAL A 11 -33.40 5.20 -18.57
C VAL A 11 -32.07 4.61 -18.14
N VAL A 12 -31.96 4.27 -16.85
CA VAL A 12 -30.85 3.46 -16.34
C VAL A 12 -31.09 2.04 -16.85
N VAL A 13 -30.39 1.68 -17.93
CA VAL A 13 -30.35 0.29 -18.39
C VAL A 13 -29.59 -0.51 -17.32
N PRO A 14 -30.19 -1.57 -16.75
CA PRO A 14 -29.46 -2.41 -15.81
C PRO A 14 -28.32 -3.08 -16.57
N VAL A 15 -27.09 -2.70 -16.24
CA VAL A 15 -25.91 -3.46 -16.67
C VAL A 15 -25.99 -4.79 -15.91
N ALA A 16 -26.21 -5.87 -16.67
CA ALA A 16 -26.35 -7.21 -16.11
C ALA A 16 -25.11 -7.57 -15.28
N ALA A 17 -25.33 -8.03 -14.06
CA ALA A 17 -24.27 -8.63 -13.25
C ALA A 17 -23.68 -9.80 -14.04
N ILE A 18 -22.37 -9.75 -14.30
CA ILE A 18 -21.66 -10.91 -14.87
C ILE A 18 -21.35 -11.81 -13.68
N ALA A 19 -22.28 -12.70 -13.36
CA ALA A 19 -21.98 -13.84 -12.52
C ALA A 19 -21.33 -14.91 -13.43
N PRO A 20 -20.04 -15.23 -13.27
CA PRO A 20 -19.48 -16.38 -13.96
C PRO A 20 -20.20 -17.65 -13.50
N GLN A 21 -20.97 -18.26 -14.40
CA GLN A 21 -21.44 -19.64 -14.26
C GLN A 21 -20.35 -20.57 -14.80
N GLY A 22 -19.83 -21.48 -13.95
CA GLY A 22 -18.75 -22.41 -14.31
C GLY A 22 -17.35 -21.76 -14.34
N ALA A 23 -16.31 -22.50 -13.97
CA ALA A 23 -15.00 -22.01 -13.53
C ALA A 23 -14.32 -20.95 -14.45
N PRO A 24 -14.48 -19.63 -14.20
CA PRO A 24 -13.94 -18.56 -15.02
C PRO A 24 -12.44 -18.32 -14.78
N TYR A 25 -11.70 -19.27 -14.20
CA TYR A 25 -10.40 -18.98 -13.62
C TYR A 25 -9.25 -19.51 -14.46
N THR A 26 -8.24 -18.67 -14.68
CA THR A 26 -6.89 -19.17 -14.96
C THR A 26 -6.18 -19.40 -13.63
N LEU A 27 -5.88 -20.66 -13.31
CA LEU A 27 -5.23 -21.05 -12.06
C LEU A 27 -3.70 -20.99 -12.16
N GLU A 28 -3.05 -20.55 -11.09
CA GLU A 28 -1.61 -20.55 -10.93
C GLU A 28 -1.19 -21.10 -9.57
N GLY A 29 -0.03 -21.75 -9.52
CA GLY A 29 0.52 -22.30 -8.29
C GLY A 29 -0.36 -23.40 -7.70
N ARG A 30 -0.44 -23.46 -6.36
CA ARG A 30 -1.25 -24.43 -5.63
C ARG A 30 -2.68 -23.92 -5.45
N ALA A 31 -3.43 -23.91 -6.55
CA ALA A 31 -4.85 -23.61 -6.61
C ALA A 31 -5.59 -24.79 -7.26
N THR A 32 -6.80 -25.09 -6.81
CA THR A 32 -7.58 -26.24 -7.29
C THR A 32 -9.06 -25.87 -7.37
N MET A 33 -9.68 -26.13 -8.52
CA MET A 33 -11.13 -26.06 -8.67
C MET A 33 -11.81 -27.11 -7.79
N LEU A 34 -12.87 -26.73 -7.09
CA LEU A 34 -13.67 -27.65 -6.30
C LEU A 34 -14.74 -28.35 -7.16
N PRO A 35 -15.24 -29.53 -6.73
CA PRO A 35 -16.27 -30.26 -7.46
C PRO A 35 -17.52 -29.42 -7.72
N ALA A 36 -18.23 -29.76 -8.80
CA ALA A 36 -19.48 -29.11 -9.21
C ALA A 36 -19.36 -27.57 -9.37
N ASP A 37 -18.18 -27.07 -9.72
CA ASP A 37 -17.86 -25.64 -9.82
C ASP A 37 -18.23 -24.83 -8.57
N SER A 38 -18.21 -25.49 -7.40
CA SER A 38 -18.60 -24.89 -6.11
C SER A 38 -17.62 -23.82 -5.61
N GLY A 39 -16.46 -23.65 -6.25
CA GLY A 39 -15.48 -22.64 -5.91
C GLY A 39 -14.04 -23.03 -6.24
N VAL A 40 -13.09 -22.26 -5.73
CA VAL A 40 -11.65 -22.52 -5.86
C VAL A 40 -10.99 -22.52 -4.49
N ARG A 41 -10.17 -23.54 -4.22
CA ARG A 41 -9.32 -23.63 -3.02
C ARG A 41 -7.90 -23.23 -3.37
N ILE A 42 -7.33 -22.30 -2.62
CA ILE A 42 -5.98 -21.76 -2.90
C ILE A 42 -5.10 -21.90 -1.66
N ALA A 43 -3.99 -22.63 -1.79
CA ALA A 43 -2.96 -22.73 -0.76
C ALA A 43 -1.88 -21.66 -0.95
N SER A 44 -1.10 -21.75 -2.02
CA SER A 44 -0.15 -20.71 -2.42
C SER A 44 -0.19 -20.56 -3.93
N GLY A 45 -0.87 -19.53 -4.42
CA GLY A 45 -1.19 -19.42 -5.84
C GLY A 45 -2.29 -18.39 -6.09
N ARG A 46 -2.82 -18.38 -7.31
CA ARG A 46 -3.85 -17.45 -7.74
C ARG A 46 -4.94 -18.14 -8.56
N ALA A 47 -6.12 -17.57 -8.53
CA ALA A 47 -7.20 -17.83 -9.47
C ALA A 47 -7.55 -16.49 -10.12
N ARG A 48 -7.11 -16.28 -11.37
CA ARG A 48 -7.40 -15.06 -12.14
C ARG A 48 -8.75 -15.17 -12.79
N LEU A 49 -9.64 -14.21 -12.53
CA LEU A 49 -10.95 -14.18 -13.17
C LEU A 49 -10.80 -13.84 -14.66
N SER A 50 -11.46 -14.61 -15.49
CA SER A 50 -11.67 -14.33 -16.92
C SER A 50 -12.82 -13.33 -17.05
N GLY A 51 -12.69 -12.37 -17.95
CA GLY A 51 -13.70 -11.34 -18.17
C GLY A 51 -13.10 -10.01 -18.62
N PRO A 52 -13.94 -8.98 -18.78
CA PRO A 52 -13.47 -7.64 -19.11
C PRO A 52 -12.63 -7.05 -17.97
N ALA A 53 -11.78 -6.09 -18.30
CA ALA A 53 -11.01 -5.36 -17.30
C ALA A 53 -11.93 -4.56 -16.37
N PHE A 54 -11.65 -4.63 -15.07
CA PHE A 54 -12.35 -3.91 -14.01
C PHE A 54 -11.64 -2.60 -13.69
N ARG A 55 -12.41 -1.49 -13.64
CA ARG A 55 -11.94 -0.18 -13.19
C ARG A 55 -12.68 0.25 -11.93
N ASP A 56 -13.98 0.48 -12.02
CA ASP A 56 -14.85 0.85 -10.91
C ASP A 56 -16.01 -0.13 -10.80
N GLY A 57 -16.63 -0.22 -9.62
CA GLY A 57 -17.78 -1.08 -9.36
C GLY A 57 -17.65 -1.93 -8.10
N THR A 58 -18.36 -3.05 -8.08
CA THR A 58 -18.45 -3.95 -6.93
C THR A 58 -17.88 -5.32 -7.26
N ILE A 59 -17.09 -5.88 -6.34
CA ILE A 59 -16.57 -7.24 -6.36
C ILE A 59 -17.10 -7.94 -5.10
N GLU A 60 -17.90 -8.98 -5.29
CA GLU A 60 -18.50 -9.78 -4.22
C GLU A 60 -18.06 -11.23 -4.33
N PHE A 61 -17.86 -11.89 -3.19
CA PHE A 61 -17.55 -13.31 -3.13
C PHE A 61 -17.76 -13.84 -1.71
N ASP A 62 -17.92 -15.16 -1.59
CA ASP A 62 -17.85 -15.84 -0.31
C ASP A 62 -16.45 -16.46 -0.14
N MET A 63 -15.94 -16.41 1.09
CA MET A 63 -14.61 -16.92 1.44
C MET A 63 -14.66 -17.71 2.74
N THR A 64 -14.06 -18.89 2.75
CA THR A 64 -13.80 -19.67 3.97
C THR A 64 -12.31 -19.68 4.23
N LEU A 65 -11.88 -19.05 5.33
CA LEU A 65 -10.48 -18.98 5.73
C LEU A 65 -10.05 -20.27 6.44
N ALA A 66 -8.89 -20.81 6.08
CA ALA A 66 -8.30 -21.92 6.81
C ALA A 66 -7.71 -21.47 8.16
N GLU A 67 -7.68 -22.38 9.13
CA GLU A 67 -6.96 -22.16 10.38
C GLU A 67 -5.43 -22.17 10.17
N GLY A 68 -4.72 -21.43 11.02
CA GLY A 68 -3.26 -21.32 10.99
C GLY A 68 -2.74 -20.08 10.25
N ARG A 69 -1.42 -19.98 10.16
CA ARG A 69 -0.75 -18.83 9.54
C ARG A 69 -0.90 -18.88 8.02
N ALA A 70 -1.86 -18.14 7.49
CA ALA A 70 -2.02 -17.96 6.04
C ALA A 70 -2.51 -16.56 5.72
N PHE A 71 -2.43 -16.22 4.44
CA PHE A 71 -2.85 -14.95 3.89
C PHE A 71 -3.73 -15.18 2.65
N SER A 72 -4.88 -14.51 2.61
CA SER A 72 -5.87 -14.62 1.53
C SER A 72 -6.12 -13.24 0.94
N TYR A 73 -6.19 -13.10 -0.37
CA TYR A 73 -6.22 -11.79 -1.04
C TYR A 73 -7.32 -11.72 -2.09
N VAL A 74 -7.85 -10.50 -2.25
CA VAL A 74 -8.44 -10.04 -3.51
C VAL A 74 -7.50 -9.01 -4.12
N GLU A 75 -7.02 -9.31 -5.31
CA GLU A 75 -6.21 -8.41 -6.15
C GLU A 75 -7.13 -7.82 -7.23
N PHE A 76 -7.07 -6.50 -7.46
CA PHE A 76 -7.93 -5.80 -8.41
C PHE A 76 -7.17 -4.71 -9.16
N ARG A 77 -7.67 -4.36 -10.36
CA ARG A 77 -7.00 -3.45 -11.31
C ARG A 77 -5.58 -3.90 -11.67
N THR A 78 -5.34 -5.21 -11.61
CA THR A 78 -4.03 -5.80 -11.88
C THR A 78 -3.74 -5.80 -13.37
N GLY A 79 -2.64 -5.21 -13.79
CA GLY A 79 -2.22 -5.16 -15.20
C GLY A 79 -1.25 -6.26 -15.56
N ALA A 80 -0.86 -6.31 -16.84
CA ALA A 80 0.11 -7.30 -17.34
C ALA A 80 1.52 -7.12 -16.74
N ASP A 81 1.83 -5.93 -16.25
CA ASP A 81 3.03 -5.62 -15.47
C ASP A 81 3.06 -6.35 -14.11
N GLY A 82 1.92 -6.88 -13.65
CA GLY A 82 1.74 -7.47 -12.32
C GLY A 82 1.52 -6.44 -11.23
N GLU A 83 1.28 -5.19 -11.61
CA GLU A 83 0.99 -4.11 -10.69
C GLU A 83 -0.52 -3.92 -10.51
N GLY A 84 -0.95 -3.45 -9.34
CA GLY A 84 -2.38 -3.37 -9.04
C GLY A 84 -2.62 -2.99 -7.59
N GLU A 85 -3.81 -3.32 -7.12
CA GLU A 85 -4.25 -3.07 -5.75
C GLU A 85 -4.58 -4.42 -5.10
N GLU A 86 -4.28 -4.59 -3.81
CA GLU A 86 -4.67 -5.77 -3.06
C GLU A 86 -5.28 -5.42 -1.70
N VAL A 87 -6.30 -6.18 -1.33
CA VAL A 87 -6.77 -6.28 0.05
C VAL A 87 -6.57 -7.72 0.49
N TYR A 88 -5.98 -7.91 1.67
CA TYR A 88 -5.68 -9.23 2.18
C TYR A 88 -6.02 -9.41 3.64
N PHE A 89 -6.29 -10.66 3.96
CA PHE A 89 -6.74 -11.16 5.25
C PHE A 89 -5.61 -11.98 5.84
N ARG A 90 -5.28 -11.72 7.10
CA ARG A 90 -4.28 -12.47 7.87
C ARG A 90 -5.02 -13.46 8.76
N ASN A 91 -5.21 -14.69 8.30
CA ASN A 91 -6.07 -15.68 8.98
C ASN A 91 -5.76 -15.83 10.49
N HIS A 92 -4.47 -15.85 10.81
CA HIS A 92 -3.92 -15.99 12.16
C HIS A 92 -3.97 -14.71 13.02
N LYS A 93 -4.49 -13.61 12.49
CA LYS A 93 -4.60 -12.32 13.17
C LYS A 93 -6.04 -11.87 13.36
N SER A 94 -7.01 -12.78 13.35
CA SER A 94 -8.41 -12.50 13.64
C SER A 94 -8.55 -11.62 14.90
N GLY A 95 -9.24 -10.49 14.78
CA GLY A 95 -9.44 -9.52 15.87
C GLY A 95 -8.23 -8.63 16.20
N LEU A 96 -7.03 -8.88 15.67
CA LEU A 96 -5.86 -8.02 15.89
C LEU A 96 -5.91 -6.76 15.02
N PRO A 97 -5.13 -5.70 15.34
CA PRO A 97 -5.16 -4.41 14.63
C PRO A 97 -4.97 -4.47 13.10
N ASP A 98 -4.33 -5.52 12.62
CA ASP A 98 -3.98 -5.76 11.22
C ASP A 98 -4.56 -7.07 10.68
N ALA A 99 -5.72 -7.50 11.17
CA ALA A 99 -6.45 -8.68 10.68
C ALA A 99 -6.72 -8.61 9.17
N ILE A 100 -7.03 -7.41 8.68
CA ILE A 100 -7.20 -7.09 7.25
C ILE A 100 -6.29 -5.93 6.93
N GLN A 101 -5.69 -5.95 5.74
CA GLN A 101 -4.84 -4.88 5.27
C GLN A 101 -5.01 -4.64 3.78
N TYR A 102 -4.97 -3.37 3.40
CA TYR A 102 -4.87 -2.89 2.04
C TYR A 102 -3.41 -2.54 1.72
N ALA A 103 -2.94 -2.87 0.53
CA ALA A 103 -1.65 -2.42 0.01
C ALA A 103 -1.68 -2.30 -1.52
N PRO A 104 -1.05 -1.28 -2.13
CA PRO A 104 -0.78 -1.30 -3.55
C PRO A 104 0.37 -2.27 -3.87
N VAL A 105 0.35 -2.78 -5.09
CA VAL A 105 1.43 -3.58 -5.67
C VAL A 105 2.15 -2.73 -6.70
N ASN A 106 3.43 -2.41 -6.45
CA ASN A 106 4.31 -1.69 -7.37
C ASN A 106 5.52 -2.55 -7.68
N GLN A 107 5.90 -2.65 -8.95
CA GLN A 107 7.01 -3.50 -9.39
C GLN A 107 6.92 -4.93 -8.84
N ARG A 108 5.69 -5.47 -8.76
CA ARG A 108 5.33 -6.79 -8.21
C ARG A 108 5.63 -6.98 -6.72
N GLN A 109 5.84 -5.90 -5.98
CA GLN A 109 6.02 -5.89 -4.53
C GLN A 109 4.80 -5.27 -3.85
N SER A 110 4.28 -5.95 -2.83
CA SER A 110 3.21 -5.43 -1.97
C SER A 110 3.80 -4.42 -0.99
N ALA A 111 3.29 -3.18 -1.01
CA ALA A 111 3.79 -2.08 -0.18
C ALA A 111 3.14 -2.04 1.22
N TRP A 112 2.91 -3.19 1.85
CA TRP A 112 2.14 -3.28 3.10
C TRP A 112 2.79 -2.56 4.30
N GLN A 113 4.12 -2.36 4.32
CA GLN A 113 4.79 -1.56 5.37
C GLN A 113 4.42 -0.07 5.32
N LEU A 114 3.96 0.39 4.14
CA LEU A 114 3.64 1.80 3.88
C LEU A 114 2.15 2.11 4.12
N PHE A 115 1.28 1.10 4.10
CA PHE A 115 -0.17 1.25 4.16
C PHE A 115 -0.72 0.53 5.38
N HIS A 116 -0.66 1.19 6.54
CA HIS A 116 -1.16 0.68 7.81
C HIS A 116 -1.95 1.74 8.59
N GLY A 117 -2.64 1.33 9.65
CA GLY A 117 -3.47 2.21 10.45
C GLY A 117 -4.74 2.66 9.71
N ALA A 118 -5.19 3.89 9.97
CA ALA A 118 -6.45 4.40 9.42
C ALA A 118 -6.46 4.37 7.88
N GLY A 119 -7.34 3.53 7.32
CA GLY A 119 -7.48 3.32 5.87
C GLY A 119 -6.47 2.33 5.26
N GLY A 120 -5.50 1.84 6.04
CA GLY A 120 -4.57 0.78 5.64
C GLY A 120 -4.91 -0.57 6.27
N THR A 121 -5.30 -0.62 7.55
CA THR A 121 -5.65 -1.86 8.27
C THR A 121 -7.02 -1.77 8.95
N ALA A 122 -7.59 -2.94 9.24
CA ALA A 122 -8.79 -3.08 10.06
C ALA A 122 -8.65 -4.20 11.08
N SER A 123 -9.14 -3.92 12.29
CA SER A 123 -9.33 -4.91 13.36
C SER A 123 -10.75 -5.44 13.29
N VAL A 124 -10.90 -6.70 12.90
CA VAL A 124 -12.20 -7.36 12.83
C VAL A 124 -12.04 -8.85 13.15
N PRO A 125 -12.99 -9.45 13.90
CA PRO A 125 -13.07 -10.90 14.01
C PRO A 125 -13.31 -11.53 12.63
N LEU A 126 -12.47 -12.47 12.24
CA LEU A 126 -12.60 -13.24 11.01
C LEU A 126 -13.28 -14.58 11.28
N SER A 127 -14.19 -14.99 10.39
CA SER A 127 -14.89 -16.27 10.44
C SER A 127 -13.99 -17.41 9.93
N ILE A 128 -13.10 -17.91 10.81
CA ILE A 128 -12.20 -19.04 10.48
C ILE A 128 -12.99 -20.34 10.36
N GLY A 129 -12.74 -21.10 9.29
CA GLY A 129 -13.39 -22.39 9.01
C GLY A 129 -14.87 -22.30 8.63
N ARG A 130 -15.41 -21.09 8.47
CA ARG A 130 -16.80 -20.85 8.08
C ARG A 130 -16.88 -19.88 6.89
N PRO A 131 -17.93 -19.96 6.06
CA PRO A 131 -18.15 -18.98 5.01
C PRO A 131 -18.33 -17.57 5.58
N MET A 132 -17.65 -16.61 4.96
CA MET A 132 -17.76 -15.17 5.22
C MET A 132 -18.03 -14.48 3.89
N HIS A 133 -19.04 -13.60 3.86
CA HIS A 133 -19.35 -12.84 2.66
C HIS A 133 -18.48 -11.59 2.58
N VAL A 134 -17.81 -11.36 1.46
CA VAL A 134 -16.94 -10.21 1.22
C VAL A 134 -17.50 -9.36 0.09
N ARG A 135 -17.62 -8.05 0.33
CA ARG A 135 -17.98 -7.07 -0.70
C ARG A 135 -16.95 -5.94 -0.71
N LEU A 136 -16.26 -5.78 -1.83
CA LEU A 136 -15.33 -4.68 -2.09
C LEU A 136 -15.96 -3.76 -3.13
N GLU A 137 -16.20 -2.51 -2.75
CA GLU A 137 -16.64 -1.48 -3.70
C GLU A 137 -15.51 -0.51 -4.00
N VAL A 138 -15.32 -0.18 -5.27
CA VAL A 138 -14.21 0.66 -5.76
C VAL A 138 -14.76 1.77 -6.64
N ARG A 139 -14.36 3.01 -6.35
CA ARG A 139 -14.74 4.20 -7.14
C ARG A 139 -13.59 5.19 -7.24
N GLY A 140 -13.07 5.40 -8.45
CA GLY A 140 -11.93 6.28 -8.67
C GLY A 140 -10.74 5.86 -7.84
N SER A 141 -10.24 6.74 -6.97
CA SER A 141 -9.12 6.46 -6.05
C SER A 141 -9.58 5.98 -4.68
N GLN A 142 -10.82 5.54 -4.51
CA GLN A 142 -11.36 5.14 -3.21
C GLN A 142 -11.88 3.71 -3.25
N ALA A 143 -11.84 3.02 -2.12
CA ALA A 143 -12.50 1.73 -1.95
C ALA A 143 -13.06 1.57 -0.54
N VAL A 144 -14.06 0.70 -0.39
CA VAL A 144 -14.60 0.28 0.91
C VAL A 144 -14.80 -1.24 0.92
N LEU A 145 -14.48 -1.86 2.05
CA LEU A 145 -14.64 -3.29 2.26
C LEU A 145 -15.73 -3.53 3.30
N PHE A 146 -16.65 -4.44 3.01
CA PHE A 146 -17.67 -4.93 3.91
C PHE A 146 -17.52 -6.43 4.12
N LEU A 147 -17.90 -6.90 5.31
CA LEU A 147 -17.97 -8.31 5.65
C LEU A 147 -19.36 -8.68 6.13
N ASP A 148 -19.78 -9.92 5.85
CA ASP A 148 -21.01 -10.54 6.34
C ASP A 148 -22.26 -9.66 6.18
N ARG A 149 -22.32 -8.95 5.05
CA ARG A 149 -23.43 -8.06 4.65
C ARG A 149 -23.74 -6.97 5.69
N GLN A 150 -22.74 -6.59 6.49
CA GLN A 150 -22.86 -5.47 7.40
C GLN A 150 -23.12 -4.16 6.63
N ALA A 151 -23.92 -3.28 7.24
CA ALA A 151 -24.23 -1.98 6.66
C ALA A 151 -23.02 -1.01 6.66
N ASN A 152 -22.13 -1.14 7.64
CA ASN A 152 -20.94 -0.31 7.77
C ASN A 152 -19.71 -1.04 7.20
N PRO A 153 -18.82 -0.34 6.48
CA PRO A 153 -17.59 -0.93 6.00
C PRO A 153 -16.62 -1.22 7.15
N VAL A 154 -15.92 -2.34 7.08
CA VAL A 154 -14.86 -2.71 8.03
C VAL A 154 -13.54 -2.00 7.71
N LEU A 155 -13.34 -1.60 6.44
CA LEU A 155 -12.17 -0.84 6.01
C LEU A 155 -12.58 0.21 4.98
N VAL A 156 -12.18 1.46 5.21
CA VAL A 156 -12.42 2.60 4.31
C VAL A 156 -11.09 3.10 3.76
N MET A 157 -10.79 2.74 2.52
CA MET A 157 -9.61 3.18 1.79
C MET A 157 -9.92 4.51 1.12
N ARG A 158 -9.70 5.62 1.84
CA ARG A 158 -10.01 6.98 1.35
C ARG A 158 -9.14 7.41 0.17
N ARG A 159 -7.97 6.78 0.01
CA ARG A 159 -7.09 6.96 -1.14
C ARG A 159 -6.28 5.69 -1.38
N LEU A 160 -6.60 5.02 -2.47
CA LEU A 160 -5.83 3.93 -3.03
C LEU A 160 -4.44 4.43 -3.44
N GLY A 161 -3.55 3.46 -3.44
CA GLY A 161 -2.12 3.54 -3.63
C GLY A 161 -1.73 3.70 -5.09
N ARG A 162 -2.62 3.49 -6.04
CA ARG A 162 -2.32 3.75 -7.45
C ARG A 162 -3.32 4.69 -8.09
N SER A 163 -2.89 5.30 -9.18
CA SER A 163 -3.79 6.03 -10.07
C SER A 163 -4.86 5.07 -10.62
N PRO A 164 -6.13 5.49 -10.68
CA PRO A 164 -7.21 4.62 -11.16
C PRO A 164 -6.94 4.11 -12.57
N ARG A 165 -6.98 2.80 -12.76
CA ARG A 165 -6.79 2.14 -14.05
C ARG A 165 -7.67 0.90 -14.15
N SER A 166 -7.95 0.47 -15.37
CA SER A 166 -8.60 -0.81 -15.62
C SER A 166 -7.58 -1.95 -15.52
N GLY A 167 -7.99 -3.10 -14.98
CA GLY A 167 -7.15 -4.31 -14.95
C GLY A 167 -7.94 -5.55 -14.51
N GLY A 168 -7.26 -6.68 -14.40
CA GLY A 168 -7.84 -7.94 -13.97
C GLY A 168 -8.18 -7.96 -12.48
N ILE A 169 -8.94 -9.00 -12.11
CA ILE A 169 -9.25 -9.37 -10.73
C ILE A 169 -8.66 -10.76 -10.48
N SER A 170 -8.09 -10.99 -9.30
CA SER A 170 -7.58 -12.30 -8.92
C SER A 170 -7.85 -12.58 -7.45
N LEU A 171 -8.16 -13.83 -7.14
CA LEU A 171 -8.17 -14.34 -5.79
C LEU A 171 -6.83 -15.03 -5.54
N ARG A 172 -6.23 -14.78 -4.39
CA ARG A 172 -4.90 -15.32 -4.07
C ARG A 172 -4.89 -15.95 -2.69
N GLY A 173 -4.07 -16.98 -2.56
CA GLY A 173 -3.70 -17.55 -1.28
C GLY A 173 -2.18 -17.58 -1.13
N PHE A 174 -1.71 -17.45 0.10
CA PHE A 174 -0.33 -17.68 0.47
C PHE A 174 -0.25 -18.33 1.85
N VAL A 175 0.18 -19.59 1.87
CA VAL A 175 0.60 -20.29 3.08
C VAL A 175 2.13 -20.20 3.16
N PRO A 176 2.69 -19.50 4.16
CA PRO A 176 4.14 -19.45 4.38
C PRO A 176 4.70 -20.81 4.77
N GLN A 177 6.00 -21.00 4.52
CA GLN A 177 6.74 -22.17 5.02
C GLN A 177 6.63 -22.27 6.55
N GLY A 178 6.49 -23.51 7.04
CA GLY A 178 6.34 -23.80 8.48
C GLY A 178 4.95 -23.54 9.06
N SER A 179 4.00 -23.04 8.26
CA SER A 179 2.61 -22.93 8.70
C SER A 179 1.91 -24.30 8.70
N PRO A 180 1.06 -24.60 9.71
CA PRO A 180 0.22 -25.80 9.70
C PRO A 180 -0.99 -25.71 8.76
N ALA A 181 -1.26 -24.53 8.16
CA ALA A 181 -2.41 -24.34 7.30
C ALA A 181 -2.29 -25.17 5.99
N THR A 182 -3.31 -25.97 5.67
CA THR A 182 -3.32 -26.77 4.44
C THR A 182 -3.56 -25.94 3.18
N HIS A 183 -4.28 -24.83 3.34
CA HIS A 183 -4.55 -23.84 2.32
C HIS A 183 -4.74 -22.46 2.98
N ALA A 184 -4.89 -21.39 2.19
CA ALA A 184 -5.21 -20.07 2.73
C ALA A 184 -6.71 -19.86 2.83
N ALA A 185 -7.42 -20.08 1.72
CA ALA A 185 -8.87 -19.96 1.68
C ALA A 185 -9.49 -20.79 0.55
N THR A 186 -10.78 -21.05 0.73
CA THR A 186 -11.70 -21.45 -0.35
C THR A 186 -12.57 -20.25 -0.71
N PHE A 187 -12.75 -19.99 -1.99
CA PHE A 187 -13.56 -18.89 -2.52
C PHE A 187 -14.68 -19.42 -3.40
N SER A 188 -15.86 -18.81 -3.32
CA SER A 188 -17.05 -19.20 -4.10
C SER A 188 -17.93 -17.99 -4.39
N ASN A 189 -18.96 -18.17 -5.21
CA ASN A 189 -20.00 -17.18 -5.48
C ASN A 189 -19.47 -15.80 -5.87
N VAL A 190 -18.42 -15.79 -6.71
CA VAL A 190 -17.78 -14.54 -7.14
C VAL A 190 -18.67 -13.82 -8.14
N VAL A 191 -18.98 -12.56 -7.88
CA VAL A 191 -19.79 -11.69 -8.72
C VAL A 191 -19.07 -10.36 -8.89
N VAL A 192 -18.98 -9.88 -10.13
CA VAL A 192 -18.39 -8.58 -10.44
C VAL A 192 -19.44 -7.75 -11.16
N THR A 193 -19.73 -6.58 -10.60
CA THR A 193 -20.70 -5.63 -11.14
C THR A 193 -20.00 -4.30 -11.44
N PRO A 194 -19.51 -4.11 -12.68
CA PRO A 194 -18.81 -2.89 -13.07
C PRO A 194 -19.68 -1.64 -12.92
N GLU A 195 -19.05 -0.52 -12.58
CA GLU A 195 -19.64 0.83 -12.50
C GLU A 195 -20.82 0.98 -11.51
N GLN A 196 -21.13 -0.06 -10.74
CA GLN A 196 -22.18 -0.03 -9.71
C GLN A 196 -21.57 -0.15 -8.33
N THR A 197 -21.97 0.78 -7.45
CA THR A 197 -21.59 0.81 -6.03
C THR A 197 -22.81 1.24 -5.23
N SER A 198 -23.00 0.67 -4.04
CA SER A 198 -24.08 1.07 -3.12
C SER A 198 -23.59 2.12 -2.10
N PHE A 199 -22.29 2.16 -1.84
CA PHE A 199 -21.68 3.06 -0.88
C PHE A 199 -21.59 4.49 -1.44
N ARG A 200 -21.94 5.45 -0.60
CA ARG A 200 -21.91 6.88 -0.91
C ARG A 200 -20.51 7.46 -0.69
N PHE A 201 -19.56 7.23 -1.61
CA PHE A 201 -18.20 7.76 -1.40
C PHE A 201 -18.11 9.28 -1.39
N ASP A 202 -19.13 9.99 -1.87
CA ASP A 202 -19.26 11.45 -1.80
C ASP A 202 -19.39 11.96 -0.35
N THR A 203 -19.77 11.07 0.58
CA THR A 203 -19.85 11.37 2.02
C THR A 203 -18.52 11.20 2.74
N LEU A 204 -17.52 10.59 2.09
CA LEU A 204 -16.20 10.46 2.69
C LEU A 204 -15.56 11.84 2.74
N ALA A 205 -15.28 12.32 3.96
CA ALA A 205 -14.32 13.40 4.14
C ALA A 205 -13.04 13.11 3.33
N PRO A 206 -12.40 14.12 2.73
CA PRO A 206 -11.08 13.95 2.16
C PRO A 206 -10.16 13.22 3.16
N PRO A 207 -9.20 12.40 2.70
CA PRO A 207 -8.11 11.98 3.58
C PRO A 207 -7.59 13.21 4.32
N ALA A 208 -7.17 13.07 5.58
CA ALA A 208 -6.55 14.19 6.29
C ALA A 208 -5.37 14.68 5.45
N ASP A 209 -5.61 15.76 4.70
CA ASP A 209 -4.66 16.30 3.75
C ASP A 209 -3.62 17.04 4.56
N SER A 210 -2.37 16.66 4.36
CA SER A 210 -1.19 17.17 5.05
C SER A 210 -1.10 16.76 6.52
N VAL A 211 -0.09 15.94 6.80
CA VAL A 211 0.59 16.09 8.08
C VAL A 211 1.32 17.43 7.98
N GLY A 212 0.91 18.42 8.79
CA GLY A 212 1.50 19.76 8.77
C GLY A 212 3.02 19.68 8.78
N ASN A 213 3.67 20.46 7.89
CA ASN A 213 5.12 20.52 7.72
C ASN A 213 5.80 19.22 7.24
N ALA A 214 5.08 18.32 6.56
CA ALA A 214 5.72 17.22 5.85
C ALA A 214 6.61 17.73 4.69
N VAL A 215 7.77 17.09 4.48
CA VAL A 215 8.60 17.31 3.28
C VAL A 215 7.88 16.70 2.08
N ARG A 216 7.62 17.54 1.07
CA ARG A 216 6.88 17.14 -0.13
C ARG A 216 7.71 17.04 -1.36
N ASP A 217 8.75 17.85 -1.47
CA ASP A 217 9.61 17.90 -2.64
C ASP A 217 10.96 17.31 -2.27
N TRP A 218 11.39 16.33 -3.05
CA TRP A 218 12.61 15.57 -2.82
C TRP A 218 13.43 15.50 -4.10
N GLU A 219 14.75 15.49 -3.95
CA GLU A 219 15.69 15.09 -5.00
C GLU A 219 16.12 13.65 -4.75
N LEU A 220 15.94 12.80 -5.74
CA LEU A 220 16.15 11.36 -5.66
C LEU A 220 17.30 10.92 -6.58
N SER A 221 18.27 10.18 -6.05
CA SER A 221 19.34 9.59 -6.85
C SER A 221 18.85 8.43 -7.72
N ALA A 222 19.67 8.00 -8.67
CA ALA A 222 19.55 6.65 -9.23
C ALA A 222 19.69 5.60 -8.10
N PRO A 223 19.00 4.46 -8.20
CA PRO A 223 19.13 3.39 -7.23
C PRO A 223 20.49 2.70 -7.37
N PHE A 224 21.06 2.28 -6.25
CA PHE A 224 22.36 1.64 -6.18
C PHE A 224 22.37 0.51 -5.15
N LEU A 225 23.47 -0.24 -5.15
CA LEU A 225 23.72 -1.32 -4.21
C LEU A 225 24.58 -0.79 -3.06
N ALA A 226 23.97 -0.61 -1.89
CA ALA A 226 24.73 -0.28 -0.69
C ALA A 226 25.41 -1.54 -0.11
N PRO A 227 26.57 -1.39 0.54
CA PRO A 227 27.16 -2.49 1.32
C PRO A 227 26.21 -2.89 2.46
N ALA A 228 26.33 -4.12 2.95
CA ALA A 228 25.52 -4.62 4.07
C ALA A 228 25.84 -3.91 5.40
N ALA A 229 27.03 -3.31 5.52
CA ALA A 229 27.43 -2.53 6.68
C ALA A 229 26.78 -1.13 6.67
N HIS A 230 26.77 -0.47 7.82
CA HIS A 230 26.28 0.90 7.94
C HIS A 230 26.99 1.83 6.95
N VAL A 231 26.20 2.65 6.26
CA VAL A 231 26.72 3.69 5.35
C VAL A 231 27.30 4.81 6.20
N THR A 232 28.61 5.05 6.10
CA THR A 232 29.34 6.04 6.91
C THR A 232 29.74 7.29 6.14
N SER A 233 29.69 7.25 4.81
CA SER A 233 29.90 8.40 3.93
C SER A 233 28.73 8.54 2.97
N LEU A 234 28.37 9.79 2.62
CA LEU A 234 27.27 10.03 1.70
C LEU A 234 27.62 9.47 0.32
N PRO A 235 26.89 8.46 -0.20
CA PRO A 235 27.17 7.92 -1.51
C PRO A 235 26.85 8.95 -2.58
N THR A 236 27.59 8.89 -3.69
CA THR A 236 27.31 9.67 -4.90
C THR A 236 27.01 8.71 -6.04
N PRO A 237 25.78 8.15 -6.13
CA PRO A 237 25.41 7.23 -7.19
C PRO A 237 25.59 7.89 -8.55
N ALA A 238 26.05 7.12 -9.54
CA ALA A 238 26.17 7.60 -10.90
C ALA A 238 24.78 7.97 -11.48
N GLY A 239 24.76 8.98 -12.36
CA GLY A 239 23.54 9.45 -13.02
C GLY A 239 23.00 10.75 -12.46
N THR A 240 21.83 11.16 -12.97
CA THR A 240 21.19 12.43 -12.64
C THR A 240 20.17 12.25 -11.52
N THR A 241 20.12 13.21 -10.60
CA THR A 241 19.05 13.26 -9.59
C THR A 241 17.74 13.73 -10.22
N THR A 242 16.62 13.15 -9.78
CA THR A 242 15.29 13.53 -10.25
C THR A 242 14.50 14.20 -9.15
N ARG A 243 13.80 15.29 -9.47
CA ARG A 243 12.84 15.90 -8.53
C ARG A 243 11.54 15.11 -8.52
N VAL A 244 11.13 14.69 -7.33
CA VAL A 244 9.94 13.87 -7.11
C VAL A 244 9.10 14.45 -5.98
N ARG A 245 7.81 14.11 -5.96
CA ARG A 245 6.86 14.68 -5.01
C ARG A 245 6.19 13.60 -4.17
N ALA A 246 6.29 13.74 -2.85
CA ALA A 246 5.63 12.87 -1.89
C ALA A 246 4.10 13.08 -1.88
N ARG A 247 3.39 12.05 -1.41
CA ARG A 247 1.93 12.03 -1.23
C ARG A 247 1.46 13.04 -0.20
N ALA A 248 0.14 13.29 -0.19
CA ALA A 248 -0.55 14.19 0.75
C ALA A 248 -0.08 14.01 2.21
N SER A 249 0.19 12.78 2.62
CA SER A 249 0.66 12.38 3.95
C SER A 249 2.12 12.73 4.27
N GLY A 250 2.94 13.08 3.27
CA GLY A 250 4.40 13.19 3.41
C GLY A 250 5.18 11.93 3.02
N LEU A 251 4.48 10.82 2.78
CA LEU A 251 5.09 9.57 2.31
C LEU A 251 5.53 9.70 0.85
N LEU A 252 6.83 9.55 0.59
CA LEU A 252 7.39 9.34 -0.74
C LEU A 252 7.52 7.83 -0.98
N MET A 253 6.80 7.31 -1.97
CA MET A 253 6.92 5.91 -2.36
C MET A 253 7.97 5.80 -3.46
N LEU A 254 9.13 5.27 -3.11
CA LEU A 254 10.30 5.24 -3.98
C LEU A 254 10.08 4.31 -5.18
N ASP A 255 9.32 3.22 -4.96
CA ASP A 255 8.92 2.28 -6.02
C ASP A 255 8.06 2.91 -7.13
N GLU A 256 7.51 4.12 -6.96
CA GLU A 256 6.80 4.86 -8.02
C GLU A 256 7.74 5.68 -8.91
N HIS A 257 8.99 5.91 -8.47
CA HIS A 257 9.90 6.87 -9.08
C HIS A 257 11.21 6.25 -9.57
N VAL A 258 11.63 5.12 -8.98
CA VAL A 258 12.86 4.43 -9.35
C VAL A 258 12.60 2.93 -9.52
N ALA A 259 13.20 2.34 -10.55
CA ALA A 259 13.15 0.89 -10.73
C ALA A 259 13.99 0.20 -9.66
N ARG A 260 13.45 -0.84 -9.02
CA ARG A 260 14.21 -1.69 -8.12
C ARG A 260 15.31 -2.42 -8.88
N PRO A 261 16.59 -2.28 -8.49
CA PRO A 261 17.67 -3.08 -9.05
C PRO A 261 17.41 -4.57 -8.89
N GLN A 262 17.73 -5.36 -9.91
CA GLN A 262 17.67 -6.81 -9.84
C GLN A 262 18.91 -7.38 -9.15
N GLY A 263 18.79 -8.60 -8.60
CA GLY A 263 19.92 -9.32 -8.00
C GLY A 263 20.40 -8.78 -6.65
N THR A 264 19.59 -7.94 -5.99
CA THR A 264 19.89 -7.42 -4.65
C THR A 264 18.73 -7.67 -3.69
N THR A 265 19.08 -7.88 -2.43
CA THR A 265 18.14 -7.92 -1.31
C THR A 265 18.03 -6.58 -0.59
N ARG A 266 18.82 -5.57 -0.99
CA ARG A 266 18.85 -4.23 -0.39
C ARG A 266 18.95 -3.11 -1.44
N PRO A 267 17.94 -2.90 -2.30
CA PRO A 267 17.86 -1.70 -3.12
C PRO A 267 17.99 -0.43 -2.27
N THR A 268 18.88 0.49 -2.66
CA THR A 268 19.16 1.72 -1.90
C THR A 268 19.13 2.96 -2.79
N VAL A 269 18.66 4.09 -2.24
CA VAL A 269 18.66 5.42 -2.88
C VAL A 269 19.10 6.48 -1.88
N VAL A 270 19.54 7.62 -2.40
CA VAL A 270 19.67 8.86 -1.65
C VAL A 270 18.45 9.74 -1.97
N ALA A 271 17.62 10.00 -0.97
CA ALA A 271 16.52 10.96 -1.04
C ALA A 271 16.89 12.22 -0.25
N SER A 272 16.92 13.39 -0.89
CA SER A 272 17.39 14.63 -0.29
C SER A 272 16.36 15.76 -0.37
N PHE A 273 16.39 16.66 0.59
CA PHE A 273 15.67 17.93 0.56
C PHE A 273 16.50 19.03 1.19
N GLN A 274 16.12 20.28 0.95
CA GLN A 274 16.88 21.44 1.38
C GLN A 274 16.12 22.27 2.41
N LEU A 275 16.86 22.78 3.39
CA LEU A 275 16.39 23.70 4.43
C LEU A 275 17.23 24.97 4.43
N ASN A 276 16.56 26.12 4.42
CA ASN A 276 17.20 27.41 4.62
C ASN A 276 17.03 27.84 6.08
N ALA A 277 18.14 28.16 6.75
CA ALA A 277 18.13 28.67 8.11
C ALA A 277 18.77 30.06 8.17
N THR A 278 18.13 31.02 8.83
CA THR A 278 18.66 32.39 8.96
C THR A 278 19.85 32.51 9.92
N ARG A 279 20.02 31.52 10.81
CA ARG A 279 21.11 31.42 11.78
C ARG A 279 21.36 29.95 12.12
N PRO A 280 22.51 29.61 12.71
CA PRO A 280 22.73 28.27 13.23
C PRO A 280 21.64 27.87 14.24
N THR A 281 21.09 26.66 14.07
CA THR A 281 19.97 26.17 14.89
C THR A 281 19.90 24.65 14.88
N ARG A 282 19.06 24.07 15.74
CA ARG A 282 18.69 22.64 15.70
C ARG A 282 17.23 22.50 15.30
N GLN A 283 17.00 21.90 14.14
CA GLN A 283 15.66 21.63 13.61
C GLN A 283 15.25 20.21 13.98
N ARG A 284 14.14 20.06 14.68
CA ARG A 284 13.58 18.74 14.95
C ARG A 284 12.93 18.21 13.67
N ILE A 285 13.33 17.00 13.26
CA ILE A 285 12.75 16.29 12.12
C ILE A 285 12.39 14.88 12.57
N ASP A 286 11.15 14.53 12.29
CA ASP A 286 10.54 13.22 12.51
C ASP A 286 10.65 12.45 11.17
N PHE A 287 11.40 11.35 11.14
CA PHE A 287 11.68 10.55 9.95
C PHE A 287 10.95 9.20 10.02
N GLY A 288 10.47 8.77 8.86
CA GLY A 288 10.11 7.38 8.61
C GLY A 288 10.78 6.87 7.33
N PHE A 289 11.11 5.59 7.30
CA PHE A 289 11.89 4.96 6.24
C PHE A 289 11.63 3.45 6.20
N SER A 290 11.76 2.86 5.01
CA SER A 290 11.80 1.40 4.87
C SER A 290 13.06 0.86 5.50
N ASP A 291 12.92 -0.22 6.26
CA ASP A 291 13.96 -1.10 6.78
C ASP A 291 15.21 -0.41 7.34
N ALA A 292 16.13 0.12 6.53
CA ALA A 292 17.34 0.79 7.03
C ALA A 292 17.54 2.19 6.44
N ALA A 293 18.02 3.11 7.28
CA ALA A 293 18.39 4.46 6.85
C ALA A 293 19.63 5.02 7.54
N THR A 294 20.43 5.81 6.79
CA THR A 294 21.42 6.73 7.35
C THR A 294 21.06 8.16 6.95
N ILE A 295 21.01 9.05 7.95
CA ILE A 295 20.71 10.47 7.78
C ILE A 295 22.01 11.27 7.71
N PHE A 296 22.13 12.10 6.68
CA PHE A 296 23.25 13.01 6.47
C PHE A 296 22.78 14.46 6.47
N VAL A 297 23.64 15.35 6.96
CA VAL A 297 23.45 16.80 6.90
C VAL A 297 24.69 17.42 6.32
N ASN A 298 24.55 18.08 5.16
CA ASN A 298 25.67 18.69 4.44
C ASN A 298 26.83 17.70 4.21
N GLY A 299 26.51 16.43 3.92
CA GLY A 299 27.48 15.37 3.66
C GLY A 299 27.96 14.59 4.89
N GLU A 300 27.66 15.04 6.11
CA GLU A 300 28.10 14.40 7.35
C GLU A 300 27.00 13.50 7.94
N PRO A 301 27.30 12.23 8.32
CA PRO A 301 26.32 11.34 8.93
C PRO A 301 25.97 11.82 10.35
N ILE A 302 24.68 11.80 10.70
CA ILE A 302 24.21 12.17 12.04
C ILE A 302 23.43 11.05 12.75
N ALA A 303 22.92 10.06 12.01
CA ALA A 303 22.22 8.91 12.56
C ALA A 303 22.23 7.75 11.54
N SER A 304 22.31 6.51 12.02
CA SER A 304 22.08 5.30 11.23
C SER A 304 21.17 4.37 12.03
N VAL A 305 20.14 3.83 11.40
CA VAL A 305 19.13 3.00 12.04
C VAL A 305 18.80 1.81 11.13
N ASP A 306 18.76 0.61 11.72
CA ASP A 306 18.22 -0.59 11.09
C ASP A 306 16.94 -1.00 11.84
N ALA A 307 15.82 -0.80 11.17
CA ALA A 307 14.45 -1.13 11.54
C ALA A 307 13.86 -2.21 10.62
N SER A 308 14.73 -3.02 9.97
CA SER A 308 14.32 -4.11 9.08
C SER A 308 13.37 -5.05 9.77
N TYR A 309 12.27 -5.39 9.11
CA TYR A 309 11.30 -6.32 9.68
C TYR A 309 11.97 -7.59 10.23
N SER A 310 11.72 -7.91 11.50
CA SER A 310 12.30 -9.05 12.18
C SER A 310 11.32 -9.70 13.14
N TYR A 311 11.30 -11.02 13.13
CA TYR A 311 10.60 -11.83 14.13
C TYR A 311 11.42 -12.03 15.42
N ASP A 312 12.70 -11.63 15.43
CA ASP A 312 13.65 -11.86 16.52
C ASP A 312 13.54 -10.79 17.63
N LEU A 313 14.48 -10.79 18.60
CA LEU A 313 14.50 -9.84 19.72
C LEU A 313 15.55 -8.72 19.49
N PRO A 314 15.15 -7.44 19.46
CA PRO A 314 13.78 -6.93 19.55
C PRO A 314 12.99 -7.15 18.25
N ARG A 315 11.69 -7.44 18.39
CA ARG A 315 10.79 -7.62 17.24
C ARG A 315 10.61 -6.29 16.54
N GLN A 316 10.68 -6.31 15.22
CA GLN A 316 10.47 -5.12 14.39
C GLN A 316 9.37 -5.37 13.38
N GLU A 317 8.38 -4.48 13.31
CA GLU A 317 7.25 -4.60 12.39
C GLU A 317 7.53 -4.00 11.01
N GLY A 318 8.64 -3.28 10.85
CA GLY A 318 9.05 -2.64 9.59
C GLY A 318 8.06 -1.59 9.06
N LEU A 319 7.07 -1.19 9.85
CA LEU A 319 6.06 -0.22 9.45
C LEU A 319 6.64 1.19 9.37
N ILE A 320 6.34 1.90 8.28
CA ILE A 320 6.84 3.25 8.06
C ILE A 320 5.93 4.26 8.77
N GLY A 321 6.50 5.03 9.69
CA GLY A 321 5.81 6.04 10.50
C GLY A 321 6.73 7.23 10.78
N PRO A 322 6.23 8.48 10.87
CA PRO A 322 7.09 9.64 11.12
C PRO A 322 7.73 9.56 12.52
N ASP A 323 7.20 8.71 13.39
CA ASP A 323 7.67 8.42 14.73
C ASP A 323 8.79 7.37 14.80
N GLN A 324 9.23 6.79 13.68
CA GLN A 324 10.32 5.81 13.68
C GLN A 324 11.66 6.40 14.16
N LEU A 325 11.98 7.64 13.77
CA LEU A 325 13.19 8.33 14.22
C LEU A 325 12.94 9.82 14.40
N VAL A 326 13.10 10.32 15.62
CA VAL A 326 13.15 11.76 15.90
C VAL A 326 14.60 12.21 16.01
N SER A 327 15.00 13.19 15.20
CA SER A 327 16.36 13.73 15.22
C SER A 327 16.37 15.26 15.32
N TYR A 328 17.36 15.80 16.03
CA TYR A 328 17.62 17.23 16.15
C TYR A 328 18.75 17.63 15.21
N VAL A 329 18.39 17.89 13.96
CA VAL A 329 19.28 18.15 12.83
C VAL A 329 20.00 19.48 13.01
N PRO A 330 21.35 19.51 13.09
CA PRO A 330 22.11 20.75 13.21
C PRO A 330 22.17 21.47 11.86
N LEU A 331 21.64 22.70 11.81
CA LEU A 331 21.66 23.54 10.61
C LEU A 331 22.67 24.67 10.78
N ARG A 332 23.41 24.97 9.71
CA ARG A 332 24.23 26.19 9.56
C ARG A 332 23.35 27.31 9.01
N ALA A 333 23.80 28.57 9.13
CA ALA A 333 23.15 29.66 8.41
C ALA A 333 23.25 29.44 6.89
N GLY A 334 22.19 29.78 6.17
CA GLY A 334 22.06 29.54 4.72
C GLY A 334 21.39 28.20 4.39
N THR A 335 21.70 27.67 3.22
CA THR A 335 21.15 26.42 2.70
C THR A 335 21.84 25.21 3.30
N ASN A 336 21.04 24.26 3.76
CA ASN A 336 21.48 22.97 4.28
C ASN A 336 20.81 21.88 3.46
N VAL A 337 21.54 20.81 3.16
CA VAL A 337 21.00 19.62 2.50
C VAL A 337 20.86 18.52 3.53
N VAL A 338 19.64 17.99 3.67
CA VAL A 338 19.36 16.79 4.45
C VAL A 338 19.19 15.64 3.46
N SER A 339 19.99 14.60 3.61
CA SER A 339 19.95 13.41 2.75
C SER A 339 19.65 12.17 3.58
N VAL A 340 18.74 11.34 3.08
CA VAL A 340 18.39 10.04 3.65
C VAL A 340 18.88 8.98 2.68
N VAL A 341 19.88 8.21 3.08
CA VAL A 341 20.28 6.99 2.39
C VAL A 341 19.37 5.88 2.89
N VAL A 342 18.38 5.48 2.10
CA VAL A 342 17.32 4.54 2.51
C VAL A 342 17.37 3.26 1.69
N GLY A 343 17.46 2.13 2.39
CA GLY A 343 17.46 0.79 1.81
C GLY A 343 16.24 0.00 2.23
N ASP A 344 15.67 -0.74 1.30
CA ASP A 344 14.53 -1.66 1.56
C ASP A 344 14.99 -3.11 1.45
N VAL A 345 14.40 -4.00 2.25
CA VAL A 345 14.53 -5.45 2.13
C VAL A 345 13.26 -6.03 1.51
N PHE A 346 12.09 -5.71 2.09
CA PHE A 346 10.80 -6.16 1.58
C PHE A 346 9.64 -5.42 2.24
N GLY A 347 8.49 -5.37 1.58
CA GLY A 347 7.26 -4.81 2.14
C GLY A 347 6.96 -3.37 1.72
N GLY A 348 7.80 -2.82 0.86
CA GLY A 348 7.58 -1.59 0.10
C GLY A 348 8.64 -0.55 0.42
N TRP A 349 9.03 0.22 -0.59
CA TRP A 349 10.14 1.16 -0.47
C TRP A 349 9.66 2.60 -0.35
N GLY A 350 9.94 3.24 0.78
CA GLY A 350 9.48 4.59 1.06
C GLY A 350 10.31 5.35 2.09
N VAL A 351 10.11 6.66 2.08
CA VAL A 351 10.69 7.60 3.04
C VAL A 351 9.70 8.72 3.32
N GLN A 352 9.77 9.27 4.52
CA GLN A 352 9.03 10.46 4.91
C GLN A 352 9.84 11.28 5.91
N ALA A 353 9.60 12.59 5.89
CA ALA A 353 10.13 13.50 6.89
C ALA A 353 9.07 14.55 7.23
N ARG A 354 8.96 14.88 8.51
CA ARG A 354 8.10 15.93 9.02
C ARG A 354 8.88 16.88 9.92
N LEU A 355 8.68 18.16 9.71
CA LEU A 355 9.38 19.20 10.47
C LEU A 355 8.50 19.79 11.56
N ASP A 356 9.10 20.00 12.72
CA ASP A 356 8.57 20.92 13.73
C ASP A 356 9.20 22.29 13.50
N LEU A 357 8.71 23.02 12.48
CA LEU A 357 9.38 24.23 11.95
C LEU A 357 9.66 25.26 13.04
N ARG A 358 10.95 25.60 13.19
CA ARG A 358 11.41 26.67 14.08
C ARG A 358 11.35 28.03 13.37
N PRO A 359 11.12 29.15 14.09
CA PRO A 359 11.27 30.49 13.52
C PRO A 359 12.64 30.65 12.85
N GLY A 360 12.65 31.11 11.59
CA GLY A 360 13.86 31.29 10.80
C GLY A 360 14.33 30.05 10.04
N VAL A 361 13.58 28.95 10.03
CA VAL A 361 13.82 27.76 9.18
C VAL A 361 12.69 27.62 8.17
N LEU A 362 13.04 27.44 6.90
CA LEU A 362 12.09 27.24 5.80
C LEU A 362 12.54 26.07 4.91
N LEU A 363 11.58 25.31 4.39
CA LEU A 363 11.84 24.41 3.26
C LEU A 363 12.26 25.24 2.05
N ALA A 364 13.37 24.89 1.41
CA ALA A 364 13.71 25.47 0.13
C ALA A 364 12.69 25.00 -0.92
N ARG A 365 12.29 25.90 -1.82
CA ARG A 365 11.30 25.61 -2.87
C ARG A 365 11.95 25.01 -4.10
#